data_AF-A0A090QM12-F1
#
_entry.id   AF-A0A090QM12-F1
#
_cell.length_a   1.000
_cell.length_b   1.000
_cell.length_c   1.000
_cell.angle_alpha   90.00
_cell.angle_beta   90.00
_cell.angle_gamma   90.00
#
_symmetry.space_group_name_H-M   'P 1'
#
loop_
_entity.id
_entity.type
_entity.pdbx_description
1 polymer ?
#
loop_
_entity_poly.entity_id
_entity_poly.type
_entity_poly.pdbx_seq_one_letter_code
_entity_poly.pdbx_strand_id
1 'polypeptide(L)'
;MILLLSGILTSIFTLARVITWMLHTHPIPLWSFFFGLIIISVIHMFKQVEQWNVGRVIAVIAGTAFAYGITVLHPLTMEPTYLNIVIAGSIAICAMILPGISGSFILLLMGMYGPILAAAKTVDVVTLGLFATGCVIGLLSFSHVLSWVLRHYRDIALTFLTGLMIGTLSKIWPWKETLTWRTNSSGEQVPLLEQNLSPFNFEHVTGQPALLAYAIIAMILGIGLVWGLEKMAEK
;
A
#
# COMPACT_ATOMS: atom_id res chain seq x y z
N MET A 1 -17.01 24.81 -10.74
CA MET A 1 -15.89 24.32 -9.88
C MET A 1 -16.39 23.87 -8.51
N ILE A 2 -17.20 24.66 -7.80
CA ILE A 2 -17.72 24.33 -6.45
C ILE A 2 -18.53 23.02 -6.44
N LEU A 3 -19.49 22.83 -7.37
CA LEU A 3 -20.28 21.59 -7.49
C LEU A 3 -19.43 20.33 -7.73
N LEU A 4 -18.34 20.47 -8.48
CA LEU A 4 -17.45 19.37 -8.83
C LEU A 4 -16.54 19.00 -7.64
N LEU A 5 -15.98 20.01 -6.97
CA LEU A 5 -15.25 19.85 -5.70
C LEU A 5 -16.14 19.23 -4.62
N SER A 6 -17.39 19.71 -4.47
CA SER A 6 -18.31 19.15 -3.48
C SER A 6 -18.66 17.71 -3.79
N GLY A 7 -18.85 17.35 -5.07
CA GLY A 7 -19.12 15.98 -5.50
C GLY A 7 -17.95 15.02 -5.26
N ILE A 8 -16.71 15.46 -5.53
CA ILE A 8 -15.51 14.68 -5.23
C ILE A 8 -15.38 14.47 -3.72
N LEU A 9 -15.56 15.52 -2.91
CA LEU A 9 -15.47 15.42 -1.46
C LEU A 9 -16.54 14.47 -0.90
N THR A 10 -17.81 14.60 -1.30
CA THR A 10 -18.86 13.69 -0.84
C THR A 10 -18.60 12.25 -1.26
N SER A 11 -18.09 12.01 -2.47
CA SER A 11 -17.70 10.67 -2.92
C SER A 11 -16.57 10.08 -2.05
N ILE A 12 -15.50 10.84 -1.82
CA ILE A 12 -14.36 10.40 -0.99
C ILE A 12 -14.82 10.05 0.43
N PHE A 13 -15.59 10.92 1.08
CA PHE A 13 -16.05 10.67 2.46
C PHE A 13 -17.04 9.50 2.54
N THR A 14 -17.94 9.37 1.57
CA THR A 14 -18.91 8.27 1.54
C THR A 14 -18.18 6.95 1.34
N LEU A 15 -17.27 6.88 0.36
CA LEU A 15 -16.51 5.67 0.07
C LEU A 15 -15.59 5.30 1.23
N ALA A 16 -14.91 6.27 1.84
CA ALA A 16 -14.08 6.05 3.01
C ALA A 16 -14.90 5.42 4.16
N ARG A 17 -16.09 5.95 4.44
CA ARG A 17 -16.99 5.39 5.48
C ARG A 17 -17.43 3.97 5.14
N VAL A 18 -17.78 3.68 3.87
CA VAL A 18 -18.16 2.34 3.42
C VAL A 18 -17.01 1.35 3.56
N ILE A 19 -15.80 1.72 3.11
CA ILE A 19 -14.61 0.88 3.22
C ILE A 19 -14.28 0.60 4.69
N THR A 20 -14.30 1.62 5.56
CA THR A 20 -14.06 1.43 6.99
C THR A 20 -15.09 0.49 7.61
N TRP A 21 -16.38 0.67 7.30
CA TRP A 21 -17.42 -0.23 7.77
C TRP A 21 -17.20 -1.68 7.29
N MET A 22 -16.86 -1.87 6.01
CA MET A 22 -16.54 -3.19 5.46
C MET A 22 -15.28 -3.81 6.07
N LEU A 23 -14.25 -3.03 6.41
CA LEU A 23 -13.05 -3.53 7.08
C LEU A 23 -13.38 -4.13 8.45
N HIS A 24 -14.35 -3.57 9.17
CA HIS A 24 -14.76 -4.09 10.48
C HIS A 24 -15.76 -5.24 10.38
N THR A 25 -16.73 -5.16 9.47
CA THR A 25 -17.84 -6.14 9.40
C THR A 25 -17.53 -7.32 8.47
N HIS A 26 -16.84 -7.09 7.35
CA HIS A 26 -16.57 -8.07 6.31
C HIS A 26 -15.13 -7.95 5.75
N PRO A 27 -14.10 -8.16 6.59
CA PRO A 27 -12.70 -8.02 6.17
C PRO A 27 -12.31 -9.00 5.07
N ILE A 28 -12.73 -10.26 5.16
CA ILE A 28 -12.36 -11.31 4.19
C ILE A 28 -12.81 -10.92 2.76
N PRO A 29 -14.11 -10.66 2.47
CA PRO A 29 -14.52 -10.23 1.13
C PRO A 29 -13.83 -8.97 0.64
N LEU A 30 -13.62 -7.97 1.51
CA LEU A 30 -12.97 -6.71 1.13
C LEU A 30 -11.51 -6.92 0.72
N TRP A 31 -10.73 -7.67 1.50
CA TRP A 31 -9.35 -8.01 1.16
C TRP A 31 -9.28 -8.87 -0.09
N SER A 32 -10.21 -9.82 -0.28
CA SER A 32 -10.30 -10.61 -1.52
C SER A 32 -10.59 -9.76 -2.75
N PHE A 33 -11.45 -8.73 -2.62
CA PHE A 33 -11.71 -7.77 -3.69
C PHE A 33 -10.42 -7.02 -4.09
N PHE A 34 -9.70 -6.44 -3.13
CA PHE A 34 -8.41 -5.78 -3.40
C PHE A 34 -7.37 -6.74 -3.98
N PHE A 35 -7.33 -7.98 -3.49
CA PHE A 35 -6.45 -9.02 -4.02
C PHE A 35 -6.73 -9.30 -5.50
N GLY A 36 -8.01 -9.40 -5.87
CA GLY A 36 -8.45 -9.51 -7.26
C GLY A 36 -7.99 -8.32 -8.12
N LEU A 37 -8.14 -7.08 -7.62
CA LEU A 37 -7.68 -5.87 -8.29
C LEU A 37 -6.17 -5.92 -8.58
N ILE A 38 -5.34 -6.27 -7.58
CA ILE A 38 -3.89 -6.28 -7.79
C ILE A 38 -3.48 -7.42 -8.74
N ILE A 39 -4.08 -8.61 -8.65
CA ILE A 39 -3.78 -9.72 -9.57
C ILE A 39 -3.97 -9.27 -11.02
N ILE A 40 -5.15 -8.72 -11.34
CA ILE A 40 -5.44 -8.36 -12.72
C ILE A 40 -4.57 -7.19 -13.18
N SER A 41 -4.24 -6.24 -12.29
CA SER A 41 -3.28 -5.17 -12.60
C SER A 41 -1.87 -5.72 -12.86
N VAL A 42 -1.39 -6.70 -12.10
CA VAL A 42 -0.09 -7.36 -12.34
C VAL A 42 -0.07 -8.05 -13.70
N ILE A 43 -1.12 -8.79 -14.05
CA ILE A 43 -1.23 -9.46 -15.35
C ILE A 43 -1.18 -8.42 -16.48
N HIS A 44 -1.90 -7.31 -16.36
CA HIS A 44 -1.90 -6.26 -17.38
C HIS A 44 -0.55 -5.54 -17.46
N MET A 45 0.10 -5.25 -16.33
CA MET A 45 1.43 -4.64 -16.35
C MET A 45 2.46 -5.54 -17.05
N PHE A 46 2.40 -6.86 -16.87
CA PHE A 46 3.28 -7.77 -17.60
C PHE A 46 3.03 -7.78 -19.11
N LYS A 47 1.78 -7.58 -19.56
CA LYS A 47 1.47 -7.46 -21.00
C LYS A 47 2.00 -6.17 -21.62
N GLN A 48 2.24 -5.13 -20.82
CA GLN A 48 2.81 -3.86 -21.29
C GLN A 48 4.33 -3.91 -21.48
N VAL A 49 4.99 -4.99 -21.07
CA VAL A 49 6.44 -5.18 -21.25
C VAL A 49 6.69 -5.68 -22.66
N GLU A 50 7.41 -4.90 -23.48
CA GLU A 50 7.57 -5.18 -24.92
C GLU A 50 8.44 -6.41 -25.20
N GLN A 51 9.50 -6.61 -24.42
CA GLN A 51 10.43 -7.72 -24.60
C GLN A 51 10.82 -8.32 -23.26
N TRP A 52 11.02 -9.63 -23.18
CA TRP A 52 11.51 -10.29 -21.97
C TRP A 52 13.00 -10.62 -22.11
N ASN A 53 13.80 -10.23 -21.11
CA ASN A 53 15.20 -10.62 -21.01
C ASN A 53 15.55 -10.90 -19.54
N VAL A 54 16.76 -11.43 -19.32
CA VAL A 54 17.23 -11.78 -17.96
C VAL A 54 17.21 -10.55 -17.04
N GLY A 55 17.60 -9.37 -17.54
CA GLY A 55 17.58 -8.14 -16.74
C GLY A 55 16.19 -7.75 -16.21
N ARG A 56 15.15 -7.93 -17.03
CA ARG A 56 13.76 -7.64 -16.65
C ARG A 56 13.21 -8.65 -15.65
N VAL A 57 13.58 -9.93 -15.78
CA VAL A 57 13.24 -10.96 -14.78
C VAL A 57 13.92 -10.66 -13.45
N ILE A 58 15.21 -10.28 -13.48
CA ILE A 58 15.94 -9.83 -12.28
C ILE A 58 15.23 -8.64 -11.65
N ALA A 59 14.73 -7.68 -12.43
CA ALA A 59 13.98 -6.54 -11.89
C ALA A 59 12.67 -6.94 -11.19
N VAL A 60 11.91 -7.92 -11.72
CA VAL A 60 10.72 -8.47 -11.01
C VAL A 60 11.12 -9.08 -9.67
N ILE A 61 12.17 -9.91 -9.67
CA ILE A 61 12.65 -10.59 -8.46
C ILE A 61 13.15 -9.56 -7.44
N ALA A 62 13.92 -8.56 -7.89
CA ALA A 62 14.41 -7.48 -7.05
C ALA A 62 13.27 -6.64 -6.46
N GLY A 63 12.25 -6.30 -7.25
CA GLY A 63 11.06 -5.60 -6.75
C GLY A 63 10.30 -6.43 -5.71
N THR A 64 10.05 -7.70 -6.00
CA THR A 64 9.37 -8.61 -5.07
C THR A 64 10.14 -8.75 -3.75
N ALA A 65 11.45 -8.97 -3.84
CA ALA A 65 12.33 -9.11 -2.68
C ALA A 65 12.43 -7.80 -1.88
N PHE A 66 12.46 -6.64 -2.55
CA PHE A 66 12.47 -5.33 -1.89
C PHE A 66 11.18 -5.07 -1.12
N ALA A 67 10.01 -5.27 -1.75
CA ALA A 67 8.73 -5.10 -1.09
C ALA A 67 8.55 -6.07 0.08
N TYR A 68 8.90 -7.35 -0.09
CA TYR A 68 8.85 -8.33 0.97
C TYR A 68 9.85 -8.01 2.10
N GLY A 69 11.08 -7.64 1.76
CA GLY A 69 12.11 -7.25 2.72
C GLY A 69 11.67 -6.10 3.62
N ILE A 70 11.05 -5.06 3.06
CA ILE A 70 10.47 -3.96 3.84
C ILE A 70 9.44 -4.45 4.87
N THR A 71 8.65 -5.48 4.56
CA THR A 71 7.66 -6.00 5.51
C THR A 71 8.24 -6.82 6.66
N VAL A 72 9.45 -7.38 6.49
CA VAL A 72 10.13 -8.22 7.48
C VAL A 72 11.19 -7.45 8.28
N LEU A 73 11.59 -6.26 7.80
CA LEU A 73 12.52 -5.40 8.52
C LEU A 73 11.95 -5.01 9.89
N HIS A 74 12.79 -5.13 10.92
CA HIS A 74 12.45 -4.67 12.26
C HIS A 74 12.47 -3.14 12.31
N PRO A 75 11.60 -2.50 13.11
CA PRO A 75 11.62 -1.06 13.28
C PRO A 75 12.99 -0.58 13.79
N LEU A 76 13.61 0.31 13.02
CA LEU A 76 14.70 1.16 13.46
C LEU A 76 14.13 2.26 14.36
N THR A 77 14.77 2.52 15.49
CA THR A 77 14.43 3.68 16.33
C THR A 77 15.38 4.82 16.00
N MET A 78 14.97 5.71 15.08
CA MET A 78 15.71 6.95 14.85
C MET A 78 15.36 7.97 15.92
N GLU A 79 16.37 8.70 16.41
CA GLU A 79 16.11 9.85 17.29
C GLU A 79 15.42 10.98 16.50
N PRO A 80 14.42 11.66 17.07
CA PRO A 80 13.64 12.69 16.39
C PRO A 80 14.40 14.02 16.31
N THR A 81 15.55 14.02 15.63
CA THR A 81 16.30 15.24 15.30
C THR A 81 15.65 15.95 14.10
N TYR A 82 15.88 17.26 13.96
CA TYR A 82 15.33 18.05 12.84
C TYR A 82 15.71 17.48 11.46
N LEU A 83 16.94 17.00 11.30
CA LEU A 83 17.39 16.38 10.06
C LEU A 83 16.67 15.06 9.81
N ASN A 84 16.52 14.21 10.83
CA ASN A 84 15.83 12.93 10.70
C ASN A 84 14.35 13.11 10.38
N ILE A 85 13.70 14.17 10.87
CA ILE A 85 12.32 14.52 10.52
C ILE A 85 12.19 14.82 9.02
N VAL A 86 13.11 15.60 8.46
CA VAL A 86 13.13 15.95 7.02
C VAL A 86 13.39 14.70 6.16
N ILE A 87 14.37 13.87 6.56
CA ILE A 87 14.69 12.61 5.87
C ILE A 87 13.51 11.65 5.93
N ALA A 88 12.90 11.49 7.11
CA ALA A 88 11.75 10.63 7.30
C ALA A 88 10.55 11.06 6.45
N GLY A 89 10.27 12.36 6.37
CA GLY A 89 9.24 12.92 5.47
C GLY A 89 9.54 12.62 4.01
N SER A 90 10.79 12.84 3.58
CA SER A 90 11.24 12.55 2.22
C SER A 90 11.07 11.08 1.85
N ILE A 91 11.52 10.15 2.69
CA ILE A 91 11.44 8.72 2.42
C ILE A 91 9.98 8.24 2.47
N ALA A 92 9.20 8.71 3.45
CA ALA A 92 7.81 8.30 3.63
C ALA A 92 6.92 8.70 2.44
N ILE A 93 7.10 9.92 1.89
CA ILE A 93 6.34 10.34 0.72
C ILE A 93 6.77 9.59 -0.54
N CYS A 94 8.07 9.31 -0.72
CA CYS A 94 8.57 8.52 -1.83
C CYS A 94 8.00 7.09 -1.81
N ALA A 95 7.96 6.50 -0.62
CA ALA A 95 7.35 5.19 -0.40
C ALA A 95 5.86 5.18 -0.76
N MET A 96 5.13 6.26 -0.47
CA MET A 96 3.70 6.36 -0.78
C MET A 96 3.39 6.44 -2.28
N ILE A 97 4.37 6.78 -3.12
CA ILE A 97 4.24 6.79 -4.59
C ILE A 97 4.43 5.38 -5.16
N LEU A 98 5.25 4.54 -4.52
CA LEU A 98 5.50 3.17 -4.96
C LEU A 98 4.29 2.26 -4.66
N PRO A 99 3.90 1.39 -5.60
CA PRO A 99 2.72 0.56 -5.43
C PRO A 99 2.89 -0.42 -4.26
N GLY A 100 1.90 -0.41 -3.37
CA GLY A 100 1.80 -1.31 -2.23
C GLY A 100 2.77 -1.04 -1.07
N ILE A 101 3.58 0.03 -1.13
CA ILE A 101 4.39 0.49 0.02
C ILE A 101 3.67 1.62 0.74
N SER A 102 3.48 1.48 2.05
CA SER A 102 2.76 2.47 2.87
C SER A 102 3.72 3.43 3.55
N GLY A 103 3.59 4.74 3.28
CA GLY A 103 4.43 5.77 3.91
C GLY A 103 4.33 5.81 5.44
N SER A 104 3.14 5.58 6.01
CA SER A 104 2.96 5.50 7.46
C SER A 104 3.61 4.25 8.08
N PHE A 105 3.66 3.14 7.34
CA PHE A 105 4.43 1.96 7.74
C PHE A 105 5.93 2.23 7.71
N ILE A 106 6.43 2.93 6.68
CA ILE A 106 7.84 3.34 6.64
C ILE A 106 8.20 4.29 7.79
N LEU A 107 7.32 5.22 8.17
CA LEU A 107 7.52 6.04 9.37
C LEU A 107 7.56 5.22 10.66
N LEU A 108 6.74 4.17 10.76
CA LEU A 108 6.80 3.24 11.90
C LEU A 108 8.13 2.49 11.93
N LEU A 109 8.59 2.00 10.77
CA LEU A 109 9.88 1.32 10.66
C LEU A 109 11.07 2.22 10.92
N MET A 110 10.94 3.54 10.77
CA MET A 110 11.99 4.50 11.15
C MET A 110 11.84 5.01 12.59
N GLY A 111 10.81 4.58 13.33
CA GLY A 111 10.54 5.05 14.70
C GLY A 111 9.97 6.48 14.76
N MET A 112 9.67 7.08 13.60
CA MET A 112 9.25 8.47 13.47
C MET A 112 7.73 8.66 13.49
N TYR A 113 6.94 7.58 13.42
CA TYR A 113 5.48 7.66 13.48
C TYR A 113 4.98 8.32 14.77
N GLY A 114 5.52 7.94 15.93
CA GLY A 114 5.16 8.50 17.23
C GLY A 114 5.42 10.01 17.31
N PRO A 115 6.68 10.47 17.07
CA PRO A 115 7.02 11.89 17.05
C PRO A 115 6.15 12.72 16.10
N ILE A 116 5.94 12.26 14.86
CA ILE A 116 5.12 12.99 13.87
C ILE A 116 3.65 13.01 14.28
N LEU A 117 3.12 11.91 14.83
CA LEU A 117 1.76 11.86 15.33
C LEU A 117 1.55 12.79 16.54
N ALA A 118 2.53 12.85 17.45
CA ALA A 118 2.49 13.76 18.60
C ALA A 118 2.51 15.22 18.15
N ALA A 119 3.37 15.56 17.18
CA ALA A 119 3.41 16.88 16.55
C ALA A 119 2.09 17.24 15.86
N ALA A 120 1.46 16.28 15.16
CA ALA A 120 0.15 16.50 14.54
C ALA A 120 -0.97 16.75 15.58
N LYS A 121 -0.96 16.00 16.70
CA LYS A 121 -1.96 16.17 17.77
C LYS A 121 -1.80 17.49 18.54
N THR A 122 -0.57 17.93 18.75
CA THR A 122 -0.24 19.17 19.47
C THR A 122 -0.15 20.40 18.55
N VAL A 123 -0.30 20.19 17.24
CA VAL A 123 -0.12 21.23 16.21
C VAL A 123 1.25 21.90 16.33
N ASP A 124 2.31 21.10 16.51
CA ASP A 124 3.68 21.58 16.48
C ASP A 124 4.08 21.95 15.04
N VAL A 125 3.90 23.24 14.74
CA VAL A 125 4.14 23.81 13.41
C VAL A 125 5.60 23.66 12.98
N VAL A 126 6.56 23.64 13.90
CA VAL A 126 7.99 23.53 13.57
C VAL A 126 8.28 22.12 13.06
N THR A 127 7.89 21.10 13.83
CA THR A 127 8.09 19.70 13.44
C THR A 127 7.31 19.36 12.18
N LEU A 128 6.05 19.79 12.07
CA LEU A 128 5.23 19.58 10.87
C LEU A 128 5.78 20.33 9.65
N GLY A 129 6.32 21.54 9.83
CA GLY A 129 6.95 22.31 8.76
C GLY A 129 8.21 21.65 8.22
N LEU A 130 9.06 21.11 9.11
CA LEU A 130 10.23 20.32 8.72
C LEU A 130 9.83 19.04 7.98
N PHE A 131 8.84 18.32 8.50
CA PHE A 131 8.30 17.12 7.86
C PHE A 131 7.74 17.43 6.47
N ALA A 132 6.92 18.47 6.35
CA ALA A 132 6.35 18.92 5.08
C ALA A 132 7.43 19.34 4.07
N THR A 133 8.48 20.01 4.53
CA THR A 133 9.64 20.36 3.68
C THR A 133 10.31 19.11 3.15
N GLY A 134 10.52 18.09 4.00
CA GLY A 134 10.99 16.77 3.58
C GLY A 134 10.08 16.13 2.54
N CYS A 135 8.76 16.14 2.77
CA CYS A 135 7.80 15.62 1.80
C CYS A 135 7.87 16.34 0.44
N VAL A 136 8.01 17.66 0.42
CA VAL A 136 8.13 18.43 -0.84
C VAL A 136 9.42 18.06 -1.57
N ILE A 137 10.56 18.04 -0.87
CA ILE A 137 11.86 17.70 -1.46
C ILE A 137 11.85 16.26 -1.99
N GLY A 138 11.35 15.32 -1.20
CA GLY A 138 11.25 13.91 -1.57
C GLY A 138 10.33 13.69 -2.78
N LEU A 139 9.12 14.23 -2.75
CA LEU A 139 8.15 14.10 -3.83
C LEU A 139 8.67 14.69 -5.15
N LEU A 140 9.25 15.90 -5.10
CA LEU A 140 9.81 16.53 -6.30
C LEU A 140 11.00 15.72 -6.82
N SER A 141 11.98 15.39 -5.98
CA SER A 141 13.16 14.66 -6.43
C SER A 141 12.80 13.29 -6.99
N PHE A 142 11.96 12.53 -6.28
CA PHE A 142 11.58 11.19 -6.68
C PHE A 142 10.67 11.15 -7.90
N SER A 143 9.71 12.08 -8.02
CA SER A 143 8.86 12.16 -9.22
C SER A 143 9.69 12.42 -10.48
N HIS A 144 10.73 13.26 -10.41
CA HIS A 144 11.64 13.48 -11.53
C HIS A 144 12.45 12.22 -11.86
N VAL A 145 13.02 11.56 -10.85
CA VAL A 145 13.77 10.31 -11.04
C VAL A 145 12.88 9.23 -11.64
N LEU A 146 11.73 8.94 -11.03
CA LEU A 146 10.80 7.92 -11.50
C LEU A 146 10.33 8.22 -12.93
N SER A 147 10.00 9.48 -13.21
CA SER A 147 9.60 9.90 -14.56
C SER A 147 10.74 9.75 -15.57
N TRP A 148 11.98 10.04 -15.18
CA TRP A 148 13.15 9.82 -16.02
C TRP A 148 13.40 8.33 -16.29
N VAL A 149 13.30 7.47 -15.27
CA VAL A 149 13.47 6.01 -15.42
C VAL A 149 12.35 5.43 -16.28
N LEU A 150 11.09 5.83 -16.08
CA LEU A 150 9.96 5.36 -16.91
C LEU A 150 10.11 5.77 -18.38
N ARG A 151 10.75 6.90 -18.67
CA ARG A 151 11.01 7.35 -20.05
C ARG A 151 12.17 6.62 -20.72
N HIS A 152 13.27 6.36 -19.99
CA HIS A 152 14.51 5.79 -20.59
C HIS A 152 14.65 4.28 -20.40
N TYR A 153 14.06 3.73 -19.34
CA TYR A 153 14.16 2.32 -18.94
C TYR A 153 12.77 1.74 -18.63
N ARG A 154 11.79 2.05 -19.49
CA ARG A 154 10.37 1.74 -19.30
C ARG A 154 10.11 0.30 -18.86
N ASP A 155 10.59 -0.69 -19.62
CA ASP A 155 10.34 -2.10 -19.31
C ASP A 155 10.90 -2.52 -17.95
N ILE A 156 12.12 -2.08 -17.61
CA ILE A 156 12.77 -2.40 -16.34
C ILE A 156 11.99 -1.77 -15.17
N ALA A 157 11.54 -0.52 -15.34
CA ALA A 157 10.70 0.14 -14.37
C ALA A 157 9.37 -0.58 -14.19
N LEU A 158 8.69 -0.94 -15.29
CA LEU A 158 7.42 -1.67 -15.26
C LEU A 158 7.59 -3.03 -14.57
N THR A 159 8.63 -3.80 -14.89
CA THR A 159 8.85 -5.10 -14.25
C THR A 159 9.24 -4.97 -12.78
N PHE A 160 10.01 -3.94 -12.39
CA PHE A 160 10.30 -3.65 -10.99
C PHE A 160 9.03 -3.27 -10.21
N LEU A 161 8.23 -2.34 -10.73
CA LEU A 161 6.95 -1.93 -10.13
C LEU A 161 5.96 -3.10 -10.03
N THR A 162 5.92 -3.96 -11.05
CA THR A 162 5.11 -5.19 -11.03
C THR A 162 5.61 -6.15 -9.95
N GLY A 163 6.93 -6.28 -9.79
CA GLY A 163 7.54 -7.03 -8.70
C GLY A 163 7.14 -6.49 -7.33
N LEU A 164 7.12 -5.16 -7.13
CA LEU A 164 6.64 -4.55 -5.88
C LEU A 164 5.18 -4.94 -5.59
N MET A 165 4.30 -4.86 -6.60
CA MET A 165 2.90 -5.25 -6.48
C MET A 165 2.77 -6.72 -6.05
N ILE A 166 3.53 -7.62 -6.69
CA ILE A 166 3.58 -9.05 -6.34
C ILE A 166 4.04 -9.24 -4.89
N GLY A 167 5.09 -8.55 -4.45
CA GLY A 167 5.55 -8.64 -3.05
C GLY A 167 4.46 -8.23 -2.04
N THR A 168 3.61 -7.27 -2.43
CA THR A 168 2.55 -6.74 -1.57
C THR A 168 1.27 -7.58 -1.53
N LEU A 169 1.10 -8.55 -2.46
CA LEU A 169 -0.02 -9.51 -2.42
C LEU A 169 -0.09 -10.25 -1.08
N SER A 170 1.07 -10.58 -0.51
CA SER A 170 1.17 -11.20 0.81
C SER A 170 0.49 -10.37 1.90
N LYS A 171 0.63 -9.03 1.84
CA LYS A 171 0.07 -8.09 2.80
C LYS A 171 -1.43 -7.86 2.62
N ILE A 172 -2.00 -8.18 1.47
CA ILE A 172 -3.44 -8.03 1.23
C ILE A 172 -4.17 -9.38 1.16
N TRP A 173 -3.49 -10.45 1.59
CA TRP A 173 -4.07 -11.77 1.65
C TRP A 173 -5.29 -11.80 2.59
N PRO A 174 -6.44 -12.40 2.21
CA PRO A 174 -7.67 -12.29 2.99
C PRO A 174 -7.67 -13.05 4.33
N TRP A 175 -6.93 -14.15 4.39
CA TRP A 175 -6.96 -15.07 5.53
C TRP A 175 -5.69 -14.91 6.37
N LYS A 176 -5.83 -14.21 7.49
CA LYS A 176 -4.70 -13.89 8.36
C LYS A 176 -5.05 -14.05 9.83
N GLU A 177 -4.07 -14.50 10.59
CA GLU A 177 -4.12 -14.48 12.05
C GLU A 177 -3.35 -13.26 12.57
N THR A 178 -3.96 -12.51 13.48
CA THR A 178 -3.27 -11.39 14.14
C THR A 178 -2.48 -11.91 15.33
N LEU A 179 -1.15 -11.87 15.23
CA LEU A 179 -0.24 -12.31 16.30
C LEU A 179 -0.05 -11.25 17.38
N THR A 180 0.01 -9.97 16.99
CA THR A 180 0.17 -8.86 17.92
C THR A 180 -0.71 -7.69 17.56
N TRP A 181 -1.18 -6.98 18.58
CA TRP A 181 -2.03 -5.81 18.46
C TRP A 181 -1.26 -4.56 18.84
N ARG A 182 -1.60 -3.43 18.22
CA ARG A 182 -1.17 -2.10 18.63
C ARG A 182 -2.36 -1.18 18.75
N THR A 183 -2.24 -0.15 19.57
CA THR A 183 -3.28 0.89 19.65
C THR A 183 -2.96 1.99 18.62
N ASN A 184 -3.93 2.31 17.76
CA ASN A 184 -3.80 3.37 16.76
C ASN A 184 -3.96 4.77 17.39
N SER A 185 -3.83 5.83 16.57
CA SER A 185 -3.97 7.22 17.01
C SER A 185 -5.33 7.55 17.63
N SER A 186 -6.36 6.78 17.29
CA SER A 186 -7.76 6.93 17.69
C SER A 186 -8.13 6.09 18.92
N GLY A 187 -7.17 5.36 19.50
CA GLY A 187 -7.41 4.49 20.67
C GLY A 187 -7.94 3.10 20.34
N GLU A 188 -8.02 2.72 19.06
CA GLU A 188 -8.52 1.41 18.64
C GLU A 188 -7.37 0.41 18.50
N GLN A 189 -7.62 -0.85 18.85
CA GLN A 189 -6.66 -1.93 18.61
C GLN A 189 -6.66 -2.30 17.12
N VAL A 190 -5.49 -2.21 16.50
CA VAL A 190 -5.26 -2.61 15.11
C VAL A 190 -4.14 -3.67 15.06
N PRO A 191 -4.19 -4.60 14.09
CA PRO A 191 -3.15 -5.60 13.94
C PRO A 191 -1.79 -4.95 13.66
N LEU A 192 -0.74 -5.41 14.34
CA LEU A 192 0.66 -5.01 14.12
C LEU A 192 1.42 -6.07 13.33
N LEU A 193 1.40 -7.32 13.80
CA LEU A 193 1.96 -8.47 13.10
C LEU A 193 0.85 -9.45 12.77
N GLU A 194 0.78 -9.82 11.49
CA GLU A 194 -0.18 -10.79 10.97
C GLU A 194 0.58 -11.94 10.30
N GLN A 195 0.07 -13.15 10.48
CA GLN A 195 0.55 -14.33 9.77
C GLN A 195 -0.48 -14.78 8.74
N ASN A 196 -0.03 -15.01 7.51
CA ASN A 196 -0.89 -15.51 6.45
C ASN A 196 -1.23 -16.99 6.70
N LEU A 197 -2.52 -17.31 6.67
CA LEU A 197 -3.03 -18.67 6.78
C LEU A 197 -3.62 -19.12 5.43
N SER A 198 -3.66 -20.43 5.21
CA SER A 198 -4.44 -20.98 4.10
C SER A 198 -5.94 -20.87 4.40
N PRO A 199 -6.81 -20.75 3.39
CA PRO A 199 -8.26 -20.68 3.61
C PRO A 199 -8.81 -21.90 4.34
N PHE A 200 -8.19 -23.06 4.13
CA PHE A 200 -8.58 -24.33 4.75
C PHE A 200 -8.15 -24.45 6.21
N ASN A 201 -7.05 -23.80 6.60
CA ASN A 201 -6.57 -23.80 7.98
C ASN A 201 -7.11 -22.62 8.79
N PHE A 202 -7.60 -21.57 8.13
CA PHE A 202 -8.07 -20.35 8.77
C PHE A 202 -9.16 -20.61 9.81
N GLU A 203 -10.17 -21.41 9.44
CA GLU A 203 -11.29 -21.73 10.33
C GLU A 203 -10.85 -22.58 11.53
N HIS A 204 -9.88 -23.47 11.32
CA HIS A 204 -9.34 -24.31 12.39
C HIS A 204 -8.50 -23.50 13.40
N VAL A 205 -7.74 -22.51 12.93
CA VAL A 205 -6.84 -21.70 13.78
C VAL A 205 -7.59 -20.57 14.48
N THR A 206 -8.45 -19.85 13.75
CA THR A 206 -9.10 -18.63 14.27
C THR A 206 -10.49 -18.88 14.86
N GLY A 207 -11.09 -20.06 14.58
CA GLY A 207 -12.48 -20.36 14.93
C GLY A 207 -13.52 -19.54 14.14
N GLN A 208 -13.09 -18.73 13.18
CA GLN A 208 -13.97 -17.90 12.34
C GLN A 208 -14.22 -18.55 10.98
N PRO A 209 -15.43 -18.42 10.40
CA PRO A 209 -15.71 -18.99 9.09
C PRO A 209 -14.82 -18.36 8.03
N ALA A 210 -14.22 -19.19 7.17
CA ALA A 210 -13.32 -18.71 6.12
C ALA A 210 -14.04 -17.93 4.99
N LEU A 211 -15.39 -18.00 4.92
CA LEU A 211 -16.22 -17.29 3.94
C LEU A 211 -15.74 -17.45 2.48
N LEU A 212 -15.23 -18.63 2.13
CA LEU A 212 -14.53 -18.89 0.86
C LEU A 212 -15.35 -18.48 -0.39
N ALA A 213 -16.65 -18.76 -0.41
CA ALA A 213 -17.52 -18.39 -1.52
C ALA A 213 -17.59 -16.87 -1.72
N TYR A 214 -17.79 -16.10 -0.64
CA TYR A 214 -17.82 -14.64 -0.69
C TYR A 214 -16.46 -14.06 -1.09
N ALA A 215 -15.37 -14.65 -0.59
CA ALA A 215 -14.01 -14.27 -0.97
C ALA A 215 -13.77 -14.43 -2.49
N ILE A 216 -14.15 -15.59 -3.06
CA ILE A 216 -14.00 -15.86 -4.49
C ILE A 216 -14.87 -14.90 -5.32
N ILE A 217 -16.13 -14.70 -4.95
CA ILE A 217 -17.02 -13.75 -5.64
C ILE A 217 -16.43 -12.34 -5.61
N ALA A 218 -16.00 -11.87 -4.45
CA ALA A 218 -15.41 -10.54 -4.30
C ALA A 218 -14.12 -10.39 -5.13
N MET A 219 -13.28 -11.43 -5.18
CA MET A 219 -12.08 -11.45 -6.01
C MET A 219 -12.41 -11.36 -7.50
N ILE A 220 -13.39 -12.12 -7.97
CA ILE A 220 -13.87 -12.07 -9.37
C ILE A 220 -14.46 -10.69 -9.68
N LEU A 221 -15.22 -10.09 -8.76
CA LEU A 221 -15.74 -8.73 -8.93
C LEU A 221 -14.61 -7.70 -9.04
N GLY A 222 -13.55 -7.82 -8.23
CA GLY A 222 -12.36 -6.98 -8.35
C GLY A 222 -11.71 -7.13 -9.73
N ILE A 223 -11.44 -8.37 -10.15
CA ILE A 223 -10.87 -8.67 -11.47
C ILE A 223 -11.74 -8.08 -12.59
N GLY A 224 -13.05 -8.32 -12.53
CA GLY A 224 -14.01 -7.86 -13.53
C GLY A 224 -14.12 -6.34 -13.60
N LEU A 225 -13.96 -5.63 -12.48
CA LEU A 225 -13.99 -4.18 -12.44
C LEU A 225 -12.83 -3.56 -13.22
N VAL A 226 -11.59 -3.98 -12.95
CA VAL A 226 -10.41 -3.43 -13.66
C VAL A 226 -10.48 -3.79 -15.14
N TRP A 227 -10.79 -5.05 -15.45
CA TRP A 227 -10.91 -5.50 -16.83
C TRP A 227 -12.01 -4.77 -17.60
N GLY A 228 -13.15 -4.50 -16.96
CA GLY A 228 -14.24 -3.72 -17.55
C GLY A 228 -13.84 -2.27 -17.82
N LEU A 229 -13.17 -1.61 -16.87
CA LEU A 229 -12.67 -0.24 -17.04
C LEU A 229 -11.65 -0.14 -18.18
N GLU A 230 -10.74 -1.11 -18.29
CA GLU A 230 -9.74 -1.14 -19.35
C GLU A 230 -10.37 -1.32 -20.72
N LYS A 231 -11.30 -2.27 -20.87
CA LYS A 231 -12.02 -2.48 -22.13
C LYS A 231 -12.86 -1.27 -22.55
N MET A 232 -13.31 -0.45 -21.60
CA MET A 232 -13.97 0.82 -21.88
C MET A 232 -12.99 1.93 -22.29
N ALA A 233 -11.76 1.91 -21.76
CA ALA A 233 -10.73 2.89 -22.09
C ALA A 233 -10.07 2.65 -23.45
N GLU A 234 -10.06 1.40 -23.94
CA GLU A 234 -9.60 1.03 -25.29
C GLU A 234 -10.60 1.38 -26.41
N LYS A 235 -11.81 1.82 -26.07
CA LYS A 235 -12.92 2.04 -27.00
C LYS A 235 -13.22 3.53 -27.20
#